data_AF-A0A8S9KS27-F1
#
_entry.id   AF-A0A8S9KS27-F1
#
_cell.length_a   1.000
_cell.length_b   1.000
_cell.length_c   1.000
_cell.angle_alpha   90.00
_cell.angle_beta   90.00
_cell.angle_gamma   90.00
#
_symmetry.space_group_name_H-M   'P 1'
#
loop_
_entity.id
_entity.type
_entity.pdbx_description
1 polymer ?
#
loop_
_entity_poly.entity_id
_entity_poly.type
_entity_poly.pdbx_seq_one_letter_code
_entity_poly.pdbx_strand_id
1 'polypeptide(L)' 'MNVKVPEFLSGIGRGVETHIPKLETAIGDLLKLLVARTLRLKKFGIPCKHRKLILKYSHKYRLGLWRPRADAIKA' A
#
# COMPACT_ATOMS: atom_id res chain seq x y z
N MET A 1 -11.29 11.96 -6.64
CA MET A 1 -9.92 11.43 -6.93
C MET A 1 -9.81 10.06 -6.29
N ASN A 2 -10.01 9.00 -7.08
CA ASN A 2 -9.83 7.63 -6.62
C ASN A 2 -8.33 7.30 -6.70
N VAL A 3 -7.68 7.21 -5.53
CA VAL A 3 -6.29 6.75 -5.45
C VAL A 3 -6.26 5.27 -5.80
N LYS A 4 -5.38 4.88 -6.73
CA LYS A 4 -5.18 3.47 -7.08
C LYS A 4 -4.19 2.78 -6.12
N VAL A 5 -4.23 1.46 -6.06
CA VAL A 5 -3.27 0.65 -5.28
C VAL A 5 -1.80 0.99 -5.60
N PRO A 6 -1.35 1.05 -6.86
CA PRO A 6 0.01 1.45 -7.20
C PRO A 6 0.37 2.84 -6.65
N GLU A 7 -0.50 3.83 -6.83
CA GLU A 7 -0.28 5.20 -6.36
C GLU A 7 -0.16 5.28 -4.83
N PHE A 8 -0.99 4.52 -4.11
CA PHE A 8 -0.90 4.40 -2.66
C PHE A 8 0.43 3.80 -2.21
N LEU A 9 0.86 2.70 -2.83
CA LEU A 9 2.08 1.98 -2.46
C LEU A 9 3.35 2.77 -2.84
N SER A 10 3.37 3.44 -3.99
CA SER A 10 4.45 4.35 -4.39
C SER A 10 4.56 5.54 -3.43
N GLY A 11 3.44 6.07 -2.93
CA GLY A 11 3.48 7.14 -1.94
C GLY A 11 4.09 6.73 -0.59
N ILE A 12 4.03 5.45 -0.21
CA ILE A 12 4.68 4.94 1.01
C ILE A 12 6.21 4.96 0.86
N GLY A 13 6.70 4.60 -0.32
CA GLY A 13 8.12 4.45 -0.63
C GLY A 13 8.81 3.28 0.09
N ARG A 14 10.13 3.39 0.25
CA ARG A 14 10.98 2.45 1.03
C ARG A 14 10.92 1.01 0.51
N GLY A 15 10.88 0.82 -0.80
CA GLY A 15 10.93 -0.49 -1.47
C GLY A 15 9.63 -1.29 -1.46
N VAL A 16 8.53 -0.73 -0.92
CA VAL A 16 7.20 -1.35 -0.98
C VAL A 16 6.68 -1.42 -2.43
N GLU A 17 7.17 -0.53 -3.30
CA GLU A 17 6.87 -0.47 -4.74
C GLU A 17 7.12 -1.80 -5.47
N THR A 18 8.15 -2.55 -5.05
CA THR A 18 8.48 -3.86 -5.63
C THR A 18 7.38 -4.91 -5.47
N HIS A 19 6.44 -4.67 -4.54
CA HIS A 19 5.29 -5.53 -4.28
C HIS A 19 4.00 -5.05 -4.95
N ILE A 20 4.01 -3.91 -5.65
CA ILE A 20 2.88 -3.38 -6.41
C ILE A 20 2.26 -4.44 -7.33
N PRO A 21 3.00 -5.08 -8.26
CA PRO A 21 2.38 -6.01 -9.21
C PRO A 21 1.69 -7.18 -8.50
N LYS A 22 2.27 -7.70 -7.42
CA LYS A 22 1.66 -8.79 -6.62
C LYS A 22 0.37 -8.35 -5.92
N LEU A 23 0.39 -7.15 -5.32
CA LEU A 23 -0.75 -6.62 -4.57
C LEU A 23 -1.88 -6.14 -5.50
N GLU A 24 -1.52 -5.58 -6.64
CA GLU A 24 -2.47 -5.15 -7.67
C GLU A 24 -3.20 -6.36 -8.28
N THR A 25 -2.50 -7.42 -8.68
CA THR A 25 -3.14 -8.64 -9.18
C THR A 25 -4.00 -9.32 -8.13
N ALA A 26 -3.57 -9.36 -6.85
CA ALA A 26 -4.26 -10.14 -5.82
C ALA A 26 -5.41 -9.41 -5.11
N ILE A 27 -5.33 -8.07 -5.00
CA ILE A 27 -6.32 -7.27 -4.28
C ILE A 27 -7.08 -6.37 -5.25
N GLY A 28 -6.39 -5.71 -6.19
CA GLY A 28 -6.93 -4.81 -7.22
C GLY A 28 -7.59 -3.53 -6.72
N ASP A 29 -8.06 -3.52 -5.49
CA ASP A 29 -8.86 -2.46 -4.89
C ASP A 29 -8.19 -1.88 -3.63
N LEU A 30 -8.10 -0.55 -3.60
CA LEU A 30 -7.51 0.18 -2.48
C LEU A 30 -8.30 -0.04 -1.19
N LEU A 31 -9.63 -0.07 -1.24
CA LEU A 31 -10.45 -0.25 -0.04
C LEU A 31 -10.15 -1.60 0.63
N LYS A 32 -10.04 -2.66 -0.18
CA LYS A 32 -9.64 -4.00 0.28
C LYS A 32 -8.22 -4.04 0.85
N LEU A 33 -7.30 -3.23 0.32
CA LEU A 33 -5.94 -3.09 0.86
C LEU A 33 -5.93 -2.36 2.22
N LEU A 34 -6.73 -1.29 2.36
CA LEU A 34 -6.80 -0.48 3.57
C LEU A 34 -7.42 -1.24 4.77
N VAL A 35 -8.30 -2.20 4.50
CA VAL A 35 -8.88 -3.08 5.52
C VAL A 35 -8.16 -4.43 5.64
N ALA A 36 -7.12 -4.67 4.82
CA ALA A 36 -6.37 -5.92 4.84
C ALA A 36 -5.66 -6.12 6.19
N ARG A 37 -5.66 -7.36 6.67
CA ARG A 37 -4.94 -7.78 7.89
C ARG A 37 -3.59 -8.42 7.55
N THR A 38 -2.71 -8.49 8.54
CA THR A 38 -1.33 -9.02 8.41
C THR A 38 -1.26 -10.41 7.77
N LEU A 39 -2.19 -11.32 8.08
CA LEU A 39 -2.21 -12.67 7.52
C LEU A 39 -2.39 -12.68 6.00
N ARG A 40 -3.25 -11.80 5.48
CA ARG A 40 -3.50 -11.67 4.04
C ARG A 40 -2.23 -11.18 3.31
N LEU A 41 -1.55 -10.19 3.88
CA LEU A 41 -0.28 -9.69 3.36
C LEU A 41 0.86 -10.72 3.48
N LYS A 42 0.85 -11.55 4.53
CA LYS A 42 1.83 -12.65 4.69
C LYS A 42 1.66 -13.71 3.61
N LYS A 43 0.42 -14.05 3.24
CA LYS A 43 0.12 -15.03 2.17
C LYS A 43 0.69 -14.60 0.81
N PHE A 44 0.85 -13.30 0.58
CA PHE A 44 1.47 -12.76 -0.65
C PHE A 44 3.00 -12.72 -0.61
N GLY A 45 3.63 -13.28 0.43
CA GLY A 45 5.09 -13.33 0.55
C GLY A 45 5.74 -11.97 0.87
N ILE A 46 4.95 -10.99 1.34
CA ILE A 46 5.47 -9.66 1.66
C ILE A 46 6.30 -9.74 2.95
N PRO A 47 7.55 -9.29 2.98
CA PRO A 47 8.39 -9.27 4.19
C PRO A 47 7.76 -8.52 5.37
N CYS A 48 8.09 -8.94 6.60
CA CYS A 48 7.54 -8.35 7.84
C CYS A 48 7.67 -6.83 7.91
N LYS A 49 8.82 -6.26 7.47
CA LYS A 49 9.08 -4.82 7.45
C LYS A 49 8.08 -4.08 6.55
N HIS A 50 7.87 -4.57 5.33
CA HIS A 50 6.93 -3.99 4.39
C HIS A 50 5.47 -4.15 4.84
N ARG A 51 5.09 -5.28 5.43
CA ARG A 51 3.73 -5.46 6.00
C ARG A 51 3.42 -4.42 7.08
N LYS A 52 4.37 -4.15 7.99
CA LYS A 52 4.22 -3.12 9.03
C LYS A 52 4.06 -1.72 8.42
N LEU A 53 4.85 -1.40 7.39
CA LEU A 53 4.75 -0.13 6.65
C LEU A 53 3.37 0.03 6.00
N ILE A 54 2.92 -0.95 5.23
CA ILE A 54 1.61 -0.93 4.57
C ILE A 54 0.50 -0.69 5.61
N LEU A 55 0.46 -1.46 6.70
CA LEU A 55 -0.56 -1.31 7.73
C LEU A 55 -0.52 0.07 8.42
N LYS A 56 0.68 0.59 8.70
CA LYS A 56 0.87 1.92 9.31
C LYS A 56 0.30 3.02 8.42
N TYR A 57 0.64 2.99 7.13
CA TYR A 57 0.19 4.00 6.18
C TYR A 57 -1.29 3.82 5.80
N SER A 58 -1.80 2.59 5.74
CA SER A 58 -3.24 2.32 5.58
C SER A 58 -4.04 2.92 6.73
N HIS A 59 -3.56 2.78 7.97
CA HIS A 59 -4.21 3.40 9.11
C HIS A 59 -4.20 4.94 9.02
N LYS A 60 -3.04 5.54 8.72
CA LYS A 60 -2.92 7.00 8.54
C LYS A 60 -3.81 7.54 7.41
N TYR A 61 -3.91 6.81 6.30
CA TYR A 61 -4.77 7.17 5.17
C TYR A 61 -6.24 7.15 5.55
N ARG A 62 -6.69 6.12 6.28
CA ARG A 62 -8.06 6.03 6.80
C ARG A 62 -8.40 7.16 7.77
N LEU A 63 -7.42 7.64 8.54
CA LEU A 63 -7.58 8.77 9.46
C LEU A 63 -7.43 10.14 8.77
N GLY A 64 -7.12 10.19 7.47
CA GLY A 64 -6.86 11.44 6.75
C GLY A 64 -5.55 12.15 7.10
N LEU A 65 -4.71 11.56 7.97
CA LEU A 65 -3.44 12.12 8.44
C LEU A 65 -2.32 12.05 7.39
N TRP A 66 -2.54 11.26 6.34
CA TRP A 66 -1.58 11.09 5.26
C TRP A 66 -2.30 10.80 3.96
N ARG A 67 -1.78 11.34 2.86
CA ARG A 67 -2.19 11.01 1.51
C ARG A 67 -0.95 10.86 0.63
N PRO A 68 -0.94 9.92 -0.33
CA PRO A 68 0.11 9.86 -1.33
C PRO A 68 0.13 11.19 -2.09
N ARG A 69 1.29 11.85 -2.16
CA ARG A 69 1.48 13.02 -3.01
C ARG A 69 1.79 12.53 -4.41
N ALA A 70 1.17 13.17 -5.41
CA ALA A 70 1.42 12.89 -6.82
C ALA A 70 2.90 13.10 -7.22
N ASP A 71 3.67 13.88 -6.46
CA ASP A 71 5.11 14.08 -6.71
C ASP A 71 5.98 12.83 -6.53
N ALA A 72 5.49 11.77 -5.87
CA ALA A 72 6.21 10.49 -5.81
C ALA A 72 6.22 9.73 -7.15
N ILE A 73 5.56 10.27 -8.19
CA ILE A 73 5.48 9.67 -9.54
C ILE A 73 6.72 9.99 -10.39
N LYS A 74 7.67 10.81 -9.91
CA LYS A 74 8.90 11.13 -10.65
C LYS A 74 10.17 10.85 -9.85
N ALA A 75 10.77 9.70 -10.12
CA ALA A 75 12.21 9.53 -10.35
C ALA A 75 12.45 8.13 -10.95
#